data_AF-E4YIA1-F1
#
_entry.id   AF-E4YIA1-F1
#
_cell.length_a   1.000
_cell.length_b   1.000
_cell.length_c   1.000
_cell.angle_alpha   90.00
_cell.angle_beta   90.00
_cell.angle_gamma   90.00
#
_symmetry.space_group_name_H-M   'P 1'
#
loop_
_entity.id
_entity.type
_entity.pdbx_description
1 polymer ?
#
loop_
_entity_poly.entity_id
_entity_poly.type
_entity_poly.pdbx_seq_one_letter_code
_entity_poly.pdbx_strand_id
1 'polypeptide(L)'
;MASQEEIEKTYERKVILADRTMVEQESDIMLENADKEDVCFLVVGDVFAATTHSDLVLRCKEKNVPYEVLHNASIMTAVGCCGLQLYNFGETVSFCFWDDSWQPDSYYDKIVKNRKLEYHTLCYDIKVKEQTIQNLMKGNNIFEPPRYMKTHEAAQQLLDIIER
;
A
#
# COMPACT_ATOMS: atom_id res chain seq x y z
N MET A 1 12.16 -6.78 6.74
CA MET A 1 11.16 -7.62 6.05
C MET A 1 11.83 -8.94 5.78
N ALA A 2 11.10 -10.07 5.90
CA ALA A 2 11.65 -11.36 5.55
C ALA A 2 12.00 -11.40 4.05
N SER A 3 13.12 -12.00 3.70
CA SER A 3 13.50 -12.25 2.31
C SER A 3 12.63 -13.36 1.72
N GLN A 4 12.57 -13.44 0.39
CA GLN A 4 11.87 -14.55 -0.28
C GLN A 4 12.43 -15.90 0.17
N GLU A 5 13.75 -16.04 0.27
CA GLU A 5 14.42 -17.27 0.72
C GLU A 5 14.02 -17.68 2.15
N GLU A 6 13.87 -16.71 3.06
CA GLU A 6 13.43 -16.97 4.44
C GLU A 6 11.99 -17.49 4.48
N ILE A 7 11.11 -16.91 3.66
CA ILE A 7 9.71 -17.33 3.54
C ILE A 7 9.63 -18.73 2.92
N GLU A 8 10.33 -18.98 1.82
CA GLU A 8 10.37 -20.28 1.14
C GLU A 8 10.89 -21.39 2.05
N LYS A 9 11.95 -21.09 2.83
CA LYS A 9 12.50 -22.02 3.81
C LYS A 9 11.52 -22.32 4.95
N THR A 10 10.75 -21.33 5.38
CA THR A 10 9.78 -21.49 6.47
C THR A 10 8.56 -22.30 6.04
N TYR A 11 8.07 -22.09 4.83
CA TYR A 11 6.90 -22.79 4.31
C TYR A 11 7.22 -24.06 3.53
N GLU A 12 8.50 -24.35 3.31
CA GLU A 12 8.99 -25.49 2.51
C GLU A 12 8.34 -25.54 1.11
N ARG A 13 8.02 -24.36 0.56
CA ARG A 13 7.37 -24.18 -0.73
C ARG A 13 8.01 -23.01 -1.46
N LYS A 14 8.05 -23.10 -2.79
CA LYS A 14 8.45 -21.97 -3.63
C LYS A 14 7.43 -20.84 -3.51
N VAL A 15 7.91 -19.61 -3.44
CA VAL A 15 7.08 -18.41 -3.41
C VAL A 15 7.33 -17.64 -4.68
N ILE A 16 6.25 -17.16 -5.30
CA ILE A 16 6.32 -16.33 -6.50
C ILE A 16 6.15 -14.89 -6.04
N LEU A 17 7.10 -14.02 -6.39
CA LEU A 17 6.99 -12.61 -6.09
C LEU A 17 5.92 -11.99 -7.00
N ALA A 18 4.78 -11.63 -6.43
CA ALA A 18 3.74 -10.88 -7.12
C ALA A 18 4.08 -9.39 -7.10
N ASP A 19 4.43 -8.85 -8.27
CA ASP A 19 4.62 -7.41 -8.42
C ASP A 19 3.29 -6.68 -8.64
N ARG A 20 3.35 -5.35 -8.74
CA ARG A 20 2.15 -4.52 -8.91
C ARG A 20 1.41 -4.83 -10.21
N THR A 21 2.14 -5.09 -11.29
CA THR A 21 1.55 -5.43 -12.59
C THR A 21 0.81 -6.75 -12.51
N MET A 22 1.40 -7.75 -11.87
CA MET A 22 0.77 -9.05 -11.64
C MET A 22 -0.52 -8.92 -10.82
N VAL A 23 -0.52 -8.10 -9.77
CA VAL A 23 -1.71 -7.95 -8.91
C VAL A 23 -2.80 -7.09 -9.56
N GLU A 24 -2.43 -5.96 -10.20
CA GLU A 24 -3.40 -4.99 -10.71
C GLU A 24 -3.84 -5.29 -12.15
N GLN A 25 -2.97 -5.81 -13.01
CA GLN A 25 -3.23 -5.97 -14.45
C GLN A 25 -3.31 -7.43 -14.89
N GLU A 26 -2.48 -8.30 -14.32
CA GLU A 26 -2.37 -9.71 -14.71
C GLU A 26 -2.89 -10.66 -13.62
N SER A 27 -3.86 -10.22 -12.81
CA SER A 27 -4.43 -11.03 -11.71
C SER A 27 -4.99 -12.36 -12.20
N ASP A 28 -5.33 -12.41 -13.49
CA ASP A 28 -5.81 -13.61 -14.16
C ASP A 28 -4.81 -14.74 -14.08
N ILE A 29 -3.51 -14.46 -14.08
CA ILE A 29 -2.44 -15.46 -13.88
C ILE A 29 -2.51 -16.05 -12.47
N MET A 30 -2.79 -15.22 -11.46
CA MET A 30 -2.91 -15.67 -10.07
C MET A 30 -4.20 -16.46 -9.82
N LEU A 31 -5.26 -16.15 -10.57
CA LEU A 31 -6.54 -16.86 -10.51
C LEU A 31 -6.60 -18.05 -11.48
N GLU A 32 -5.62 -18.18 -12.38
CA GLU A 32 -5.52 -19.28 -13.33
C GLU A 32 -5.23 -20.57 -12.55
N ASN A 33 -6.15 -21.52 -12.62
CA ASN A 33 -6.16 -22.77 -11.84
C ASN A 33 -6.58 -22.64 -10.37
N ALA A 34 -7.06 -21.47 -9.91
CA ALA A 34 -7.67 -21.36 -8.58
C ALA A 34 -8.98 -22.19 -8.45
N ASP A 35 -9.51 -22.70 -9.57
CA ASP A 35 -10.58 -23.70 -9.61
C ASP A 35 -10.10 -25.15 -9.41
N LYS A 36 -8.78 -25.39 -9.50
CA LYS A 36 -8.16 -26.73 -9.46
C LYS A 36 -7.19 -26.90 -8.29
N GLU A 37 -6.58 -25.81 -7.83
CA GLU A 37 -5.53 -25.80 -6.81
C GLU A 37 -5.75 -24.67 -5.80
N ASP A 38 -5.29 -24.87 -4.57
CA ASP A 38 -5.32 -23.83 -3.53
C ASP A 38 -4.21 -22.81 -3.78
N VAL A 39 -4.60 -21.57 -4.11
CA VAL A 39 -3.68 -20.45 -4.31
C VAL A 39 -3.68 -19.54 -3.08
N CYS A 40 -2.49 -19.24 -2.54
CA CYS A 40 -2.31 -18.33 -1.41
C CYS A 40 -1.60 -17.05 -1.84
N PHE A 41 -2.24 -15.91 -1.57
CA PHE A 41 -1.65 -14.58 -1.80
C PHE A 41 -1.21 -13.95 -0.48
N LEU A 42 0.10 -13.83 -0.29
CA LEU A 42 0.70 -13.30 0.94
C LEU A 42 0.92 -11.79 0.82
N VAL A 43 0.39 -11.03 1.76
CA VAL A 43 0.52 -9.57 1.82
C VAL A 43 1.10 -9.12 3.16
N VAL A 44 1.71 -7.94 3.17
CA VAL A 44 2.23 -7.34 4.41
C VAL A 44 1.08 -6.68 5.18
N GLY A 45 0.97 -7.02 6.46
CA GLY A 45 -0.07 -6.47 7.33
C GLY A 45 -1.42 -7.17 7.11
N ASP A 46 -2.50 -6.40 7.15
CA ASP A 46 -3.85 -6.90 6.92
C ASP A 46 -4.29 -6.68 5.47
N VAL A 47 -5.05 -7.64 4.93
CA VAL A 47 -5.50 -7.66 3.53
C VAL A 47 -6.26 -6.38 3.16
N PHE A 48 -7.15 -5.89 4.02
CA PHE A 48 -8.01 -4.74 3.71
C PHE A 48 -7.55 -3.42 4.31
N ALA A 49 -6.37 -3.40 4.94
CA ALA A 49 -5.74 -2.15 5.35
C ALA A 49 -5.31 -1.29 4.14
N ALA A 50 -5.09 -1.91 2.97
CA ALA A 50 -4.81 -1.25 1.70
C ALA A 50 -5.92 -1.54 0.67
N THR A 51 -6.29 -0.54 -0.14
CA THR A 51 -7.45 -0.61 -1.04
C THR A 51 -7.24 -1.52 -2.25
N THR A 52 -6.00 -1.78 -2.67
CA THR A 52 -5.68 -2.53 -3.89
C THR A 52 -6.11 -4.00 -3.85
N HIS A 53 -6.11 -4.64 -2.67
CA HIS A 53 -6.51 -6.05 -2.56
C HIS A 53 -8.03 -6.26 -2.59
N SER A 54 -8.81 -5.22 -2.34
CA SER A 54 -10.29 -5.30 -2.45
C SER A 54 -10.71 -5.57 -3.89
N ASP A 55 -9.96 -5.05 -4.87
CA ASP A 55 -10.20 -5.28 -6.29
C ASP A 55 -10.01 -6.76 -6.68
N LEU A 56 -8.99 -7.43 -6.13
CA LEU A 56 -8.77 -8.86 -6.33
C LEU A 56 -9.97 -9.69 -5.83
N VAL A 57 -10.53 -9.33 -4.67
CA VAL A 57 -11.74 -9.97 -4.13
C VAL A 57 -12.94 -9.79 -5.05
N LEU A 58 -13.10 -8.62 -5.67
CA LEU A 58 -14.16 -8.38 -6.65
C LEU A 58 -13.99 -9.28 -7.89
N ARG A 59 -12.77 -9.41 -8.42
CA ARG A 59 -12.46 -10.29 -9.55
C ARG A 59 -12.74 -11.77 -9.23
N CYS A 60 -12.42 -12.23 -8.01
CA CYS A 60 -12.79 -13.58 -7.57
C CYS A 60 -14.30 -13.79 -7.62
N LYS A 61 -15.10 -12.82 -7.15
CA LYS A 61 -16.57 -12.90 -7.20
C LYS A 61 -17.10 -12.93 -8.64
N GLU A 62 -16.59 -12.06 -9.51
CA GLU A 62 -17.00 -12.01 -10.92
C GLU A 62 -16.72 -13.32 -11.65
N LYS A 63 -15.60 -13.98 -11.31
CA LYS A 63 -15.19 -15.27 -11.88
C LYS A 63 -15.74 -16.49 -11.14
N ASN A 64 -16.56 -16.29 -10.10
CA ASN A 64 -17.05 -17.35 -9.21
C ASN A 64 -15.94 -18.24 -8.62
N VAL A 65 -14.77 -17.66 -8.34
CA VAL A 65 -13.67 -18.33 -7.66
C VAL A 65 -13.91 -18.20 -6.14
N PRO A 66 -14.00 -19.32 -5.40
CA PRO A 66 -14.11 -19.27 -3.95
C PRO A 66 -12.84 -18.67 -3.36
N TYR A 67 -12.98 -17.83 -2.33
CA TYR A 67 -11.85 -17.21 -1.66
C TYR A 67 -12.09 -17.16 -0.15
N GLU A 68 -11.00 -17.17 0.61
CA GLU A 68 -10.98 -16.96 2.05
C GLU A 68 -10.02 -15.82 2.37
N VAL A 69 -10.39 -14.98 3.34
CA VAL A 69 -9.54 -13.88 3.81
C VAL A 69 -9.07 -14.19 5.22
N LEU A 70 -7.75 -14.28 5.38
CA LEU A 70 -7.10 -14.44 6.67
C LEU A 70 -6.56 -13.08 7.14
N HIS A 71 -7.18 -12.55 8.19
CA HIS A 71 -6.81 -11.26 8.77
C HIS A 71 -5.52 -11.32 9.58
N ASN A 72 -4.85 -10.16 9.71
CA ASN A 72 -3.62 -10.03 10.48
C ASN A 72 -3.52 -8.65 11.16
N ALA A 73 -2.41 -8.39 11.86
CA ALA A 73 -2.11 -7.08 12.41
C ALA A 73 -1.97 -6.03 11.30
N SER A 74 -2.52 -4.84 11.55
CA SER A 74 -2.46 -3.70 10.64
C SER A 74 -1.79 -2.51 11.33
N ILE A 75 -1.10 -1.67 10.56
CA ILE A 75 -0.59 -0.40 11.08
C ILE A 75 -1.74 0.49 11.62
N MET A 76 -2.94 0.34 11.05
CA MET A 76 -4.16 1.03 11.47
C MET A 76 -4.53 0.75 12.93
N THR A 77 -4.23 -0.46 13.42
CA THR A 77 -4.48 -0.83 14.83
C THR A 77 -3.21 -0.70 15.67
N ALA A 78 -2.05 -0.99 15.11
CA ALA A 78 -0.76 -0.97 15.82
C ALA A 78 -0.37 0.44 16.29
N VAL A 79 -0.82 1.51 15.62
CA VAL A 79 -0.58 2.90 16.04
C VAL A 79 -1.08 3.22 17.46
N GLY A 80 -1.96 2.39 18.02
CA GLY A 80 -2.35 2.47 19.44
C GLY A 80 -1.16 2.39 20.41
N CYS A 81 -0.01 1.86 19.97
CA CYS A 81 1.23 1.87 20.75
C CYS A 81 1.74 3.29 21.09
N CYS A 82 1.29 4.31 20.37
CA CYS A 82 1.58 5.72 20.69
C CYS A 82 0.83 6.24 21.94
N GLY A 83 -0.03 5.43 22.56
CA GLY A 83 -0.86 5.83 23.71
C GLY A 83 -2.08 6.66 23.33
N LEU A 84 -2.32 6.88 22.03
CA LEU A 84 -3.50 7.56 21.51
C LEU A 84 -4.66 6.60 21.37
N GLN A 85 -5.86 7.08 21.70
CA GLN A 85 -7.08 6.28 21.59
C GLN A 85 -7.45 6.08 20.11
N LEU A 86 -7.52 4.82 19.66
CA LEU A 86 -7.84 4.46 18.27
C LEU A 86 -9.18 5.04 17.79
N TYR A 87 -10.19 5.13 18.67
CA TYR A 87 -11.49 5.75 18.35
C TYR A 87 -11.40 7.23 18.01
N ASN A 88 -10.30 7.90 18.36
CA ASN A 88 -10.10 9.32 18.08
C ASN A 88 -9.23 9.53 16.82
N PHE A 89 -8.98 8.51 16.00
CA PHE A 89 -8.36 8.69 14.69
C PHE A 89 -9.42 8.97 13.63
N GLY A 90 -9.21 10.03 12.84
CA GLY A 90 -10.08 10.44 11.74
C GLY A 90 -9.67 9.81 10.41
N GLU A 91 -9.94 10.53 9.31
CA GLU A 91 -9.58 10.09 7.97
C GLU A 91 -8.05 9.94 7.86
N THR A 92 -7.58 8.75 7.49
CA THR A 92 -6.15 8.49 7.30
C THR A 92 -5.66 9.08 5.98
N VAL A 93 -4.42 9.56 5.94
CA VAL A 93 -3.87 10.27 4.77
C VAL A 93 -2.60 9.61 4.26
N SER A 94 -2.43 9.72 2.95
CA SER A 94 -1.26 9.24 2.22
C SER A 94 -0.43 10.41 1.74
N PHE A 95 0.87 10.39 2.04
CA PHE A 95 1.84 11.31 1.47
C PHE A 95 2.31 10.80 0.11
N CYS A 96 2.64 11.74 -0.77
CA CYS A 96 3.23 11.48 -2.07
C CYS A 96 4.59 12.18 -2.14
N PHE A 97 5.57 11.56 -2.78
CA PHE A 97 6.80 12.25 -3.11
C PHE A 97 6.49 13.44 -4.03
N TRP A 98 7.16 14.56 -3.74
CA TRP A 98 7.12 15.75 -4.58
C TRP A 98 8.27 15.72 -5.58
N ASP A 99 8.03 16.30 -6.74
CA ASP A 99 9.06 16.69 -7.70
C ASP A 99 8.85 18.14 -8.16
N ASP A 100 9.71 18.64 -9.04
CA ASP A 100 9.66 20.04 -9.51
C ASP A 100 8.37 20.36 -10.30
N SER A 101 7.71 19.34 -10.85
CA SER A 101 6.52 19.46 -11.70
C SER A 101 5.22 19.08 -10.99
N TRP A 102 5.29 18.30 -9.93
CA TRP A 102 4.14 17.74 -9.24
C TRP A 102 4.31 17.76 -7.72
N GLN A 103 3.53 18.63 -7.07
CA GLN A 103 3.59 18.85 -5.62
C GLN A 103 2.18 18.84 -5.01
N PRO A 104 1.50 17.69 -5.01
CA PRO A 104 0.13 17.57 -4.50
C PRO A 104 0.11 17.84 -2.99
N ASP A 105 -0.92 18.55 -2.54
CA ASP A 105 -1.11 18.97 -1.15
C ASP A 105 -2.49 18.57 -0.59
N SER A 106 -3.31 17.84 -1.36
CA SER A 106 -4.68 17.45 -0.97
C SER A 106 -4.79 16.69 0.36
N TYR A 107 -3.71 16.03 0.81
CA TYR A 107 -3.66 15.37 2.12
C TYR A 107 -3.66 16.37 3.28
N TYR A 108 -3.21 17.61 3.07
CA TYR A 108 -3.16 18.66 4.08
C TYR A 108 -4.56 19.08 4.55
N ASP A 109 -5.49 19.28 3.61
CA ASP A 109 -6.87 19.64 3.94
C ASP A 109 -7.56 18.58 4.81
N LYS A 110 -7.24 17.31 4.59
CA LYS A 110 -7.74 16.19 5.41
C LYS A 110 -7.17 16.21 6.83
N ILE A 111 -5.87 16.50 6.98
CA ILE A 111 -5.22 16.68 8.29
C ILE A 111 -5.89 17.87 9.02
N VAL A 112 -6.10 19.00 8.34
CA VAL A 112 -6.76 20.18 8.90
C VAL A 112 -8.19 19.85 9.32
N LYS A 113 -8.94 19.11 8.50
CA LYS A 113 -10.31 18.68 8.80
C LYS A 113 -10.36 17.81 10.05
N ASN A 114 -9.50 16.80 10.17
CA ASN A 114 -9.42 15.96 11.36
C ASN A 114 -9.10 16.80 12.60
N ARG A 115 -8.11 17.69 12.51
CA ARG A 115 -7.71 18.55 13.62
C ARG A 115 -8.84 19.48 14.08
N LYS A 116 -9.62 20.05 13.15
CA LYS A 116 -10.80 20.87 13.48
C LYS A 116 -11.89 20.09 14.22
N LEU A 117 -11.94 18.77 14.02
CA LEU A 117 -12.87 17.85 14.66
C LEU A 117 -12.26 17.14 15.89
N GLU A 118 -11.09 17.60 16.37
CA GLU A 118 -10.37 17.01 17.50
C GLU A 118 -9.93 15.55 17.31
N TYR A 119 -9.79 15.12 16.05
CA TYR A 119 -9.27 13.80 15.69
C TYR A 119 -7.76 13.80 15.42
N HIS A 120 -7.11 12.69 15.79
CA HIS A 120 -5.78 12.33 15.33
C HIS A 120 -5.80 11.94 13.86
N THR A 121 -4.66 12.10 13.18
CA THR A 121 -4.50 11.69 11.79
C THR A 121 -3.34 10.72 11.69
N LEU A 122 -3.60 9.51 11.19
CA LEU A 122 -2.53 8.60 10.78
C LEU A 122 -2.06 9.04 9.39
N CYS A 123 -0.74 9.17 9.25
CA CYS A 123 -0.08 9.57 8.02
C CYS A 123 0.89 8.47 7.62
N TYR A 124 0.81 7.99 6.38
CA TYR A 124 1.81 7.07 5.83
C TYR A 124 2.15 7.42 4.39
N ASP A 125 3.26 6.88 3.91
CA ASP A 125 3.69 7.01 2.52
C ASP A 125 3.07 5.91 1.65
N ILE A 126 2.71 6.24 0.41
CA ILE A 126 2.39 5.21 -0.58
C ILE A 126 3.72 4.76 -1.18
N LYS A 127 4.09 3.51 -0.91
CA LYS A 127 5.24 2.88 -1.56
C LYS A 127 5.02 2.86 -3.07
N VAL A 128 5.81 3.64 -3.80
CA VAL A 128 5.80 3.59 -5.26
C VAL A 128 7.14 3.04 -5.76
N LYS A 129 7.09 1.88 -6.43
CA LYS A 129 8.13 1.50 -7.39
C LYS A 129 7.79 2.25 -8.68
N GLU A 130 8.40 3.40 -8.88
CA GLU A 130 8.15 4.23 -10.06
C GLU A 130 9.12 3.84 -11.17
N GLN A 131 8.60 3.86 -12.40
CA GLN A 131 9.46 4.01 -13.57
C GLN A 131 9.83 5.48 -13.66
N THR A 132 11.08 5.78 -14.00
CA THR A 132 11.43 7.15 -14.38
C THR A 132 10.56 7.57 -15.58
N ILE A 133 10.24 8.86 -15.69
CA ILE A 133 9.49 9.39 -16.85
C ILE A 133 10.15 8.94 -18.16
N GLN A 134 11.48 8.89 -18.21
CA GLN A 134 12.22 8.39 -19.37
C GLN A 134 11.97 6.91 -19.67
N ASN A 135 11.94 6.04 -18.66
CA ASN A 135 11.66 4.62 -18.83
C ASN A 135 10.19 4.39 -19.23
N LEU A 136 9.26 5.13 -18.61
CA LEU A 136 7.84 5.10 -18.95
C LEU A 136 7.61 5.51 -20.42
N MET A 137 8.19 6.64 -20.85
CA MET A 137 8.06 7.13 -22.24
C MET A 137 8.70 6.18 -23.26
N LYS A 138 9.72 5.41 -22.87
CA LYS A 138 10.39 4.42 -23.73
C LYS A 138 9.76 3.03 -23.68
N GLY A 139 8.75 2.81 -22.84
CA GLY A 139 8.16 1.49 -22.59
C GLY A 139 9.12 0.51 -21.92
N ASN A 140 10.16 1.01 -21.24
CA ASN A 140 11.13 0.18 -20.54
C ASN A 140 10.57 -0.18 -19.16
N ASN A 141 10.45 -1.49 -18.88
CA ASN A 141 10.06 -2.01 -17.56
C ASN A 141 11.21 -1.98 -16.54
N ILE A 142 11.91 -0.84 -16.45
CA ILE A 142 12.99 -0.61 -15.50
C ILE A 142 12.44 0.25 -14.35
N PHE A 143 12.27 -0.40 -13.21
CA PHE A 143 11.77 0.22 -11.98
C PHE A 143 12.93 0.61 -11.07
N GLU A 144 12.81 1.78 -10.45
CA GLU A 144 13.75 2.18 -9.41
C GLU A 144 13.57 1.35 -8.14
N PRO A 145 14.61 1.23 -7.30
CA PRO A 145 14.48 0.61 -5.99
C PRO A 145 13.40 1.35 -5.18
N PRO A 146 12.64 0.62 -4.34
CA PRO A 146 11.62 1.24 -3.53
C PRO A 146 12.24 2.27 -2.58
N ARG A 147 11.75 3.50 -2.66
CA ARG A 147 12.02 4.57 -1.70
C ARG A 147 10.90 4.64 -0.67
N TYR A 148 11.24 5.05 0.55
CA TYR A 148 10.30 5.26 1.64
C TYR A 148 10.52 6.66 2.18
N MET A 149 9.44 7.45 2.25
CA MET A 149 9.50 8.80 2.77
C MET A 149 9.86 8.76 4.26
N LYS A 150 10.87 9.52 4.65
CA LYS A 150 11.24 9.73 6.05
C LYS A 150 10.31 10.76 6.67
N THR A 151 10.10 10.64 7.98
CA THR A 151 9.20 11.54 8.72
C THR A 151 9.58 13.01 8.61
N HIS A 152 10.86 13.35 8.51
CA HIS A 152 11.29 14.74 8.34
C HIS A 152 10.98 15.29 6.93
N GLU A 153 10.99 14.45 5.90
CA GLU A 153 10.61 14.86 4.54
C GLU A 153 9.11 15.15 4.49
N ALA A 154 8.29 14.28 5.09
CA ALA A 154 6.85 14.51 5.22
C ALA A 154 6.54 15.79 6.02
N ALA A 155 7.26 16.02 7.12
CA ALA A 155 7.11 17.24 7.93
C ALA A 155 7.50 18.49 7.14
N GLN A 156 8.57 18.43 6.34
CA GLN A 156 8.98 19.54 5.49
C GLN A 156 7.92 19.88 4.44
N GLN A 157 7.34 18.87 3.76
CA GLN A 157 6.24 19.12 2.81
C GLN A 157 5.08 19.86 3.48
N LEU A 158 4.71 19.50 4.71
CA LEU A 158 3.65 20.21 5.44
C LEU A 158 4.01 21.67 5.74
N LEU A 159 5.27 21.95 6.10
CA LEU A 159 5.73 23.32 6.31
C LEU A 159 5.71 24.12 5.01
N ASP A 160 6.19 23.53 3.91
CA ASP A 160 6.20 24.17 2.60
C ASP A 160 4.77 24.49 2.11
N ILE A 161 3.78 23.62 2.39
CA ILE A 161 2.36 23.89 2.10
C ILE A 161 1.86 25.11 2.88
N ILE A 162 2.27 25.27 4.14
CA ILE A 162 1.83 26.39 5.01
C ILE A 162 2.44 27.72 4.54
N GLU A 163 3.63 27.70 3.95
CA GLU A 163 4.35 28.90 3.48
C GLU A 163 3.93 29.41 2.09
N ARG A 164 3.14 28.62 1.34
CA ARG A 164 2.57 29.01 0.05
C ARG A 164 1.45 30.03 0.18
#